data_AF-A0A8T4EJD3-F1
#
_entry.id   AF-A0A8T4EJD3-F1
#
_cell.length_a   1.000
_cell.length_b   1.000
_cell.length_c   1.000
_cell.angle_alpha   90.00
_cell.angle_beta   90.00
_cell.angle_gamma   90.00
#
_symmetry.space_group_name_H-M   'P 1'
#
loop_
_entity.id
_entity.type
_entity.pdbx_description
1 polymer ?
#
loop_
_entity_poly.entity_id
_entity_poly.type
_entity_poly.pdbx_seq_one_letter_code
_entity_poly.pdbx_strand_id
1 'polypeptide(L)'
;ESIIKAYKGLSDLHKLDTSKHPELSQHMAKIDEGTKGVVSYLEEELAALEDFKDRREQYLQRQHAGVINIKDDYKFLSALDKKLHYYHETSFTPNISGSTIHGKASSFTSRKLTAEEMERTLQVVEKQNLILHPVDANFGFHPAFRVAEAKKNKKTPSLLVFDEKQLPEGYSFDALSKVFLSKRNLAMIEFAGLEKPREKDYYYY
;
A
#
# COMPACT_ATOMS: atom_id res chain seq x y z
N GLU A 1 6.92 22.94 -6.61
CA GLU A 1 7.32 23.99 -7.58
C GLU A 1 8.40 24.96 -7.07
N SER A 2 8.21 25.67 -5.95
CA SER A 2 9.15 26.70 -5.48
C SER A 2 10.57 26.19 -5.19
N ILE A 3 10.70 24.97 -4.65
CA ILE A 3 11.99 24.32 -4.35
C ILE A 3 12.72 23.88 -5.63
N ILE A 4 12.02 23.26 -6.58
CA ILE A 4 12.58 22.87 -7.89
C ILE A 4 13.10 24.11 -8.63
N LYS A 5 12.36 25.23 -8.55
CA LYS A 5 12.75 26.50 -9.17
C LYS A 5 14.02 27.09 -8.54
N ALA A 6 14.18 26.96 -7.22
CA ALA A 6 15.40 27.37 -6.51
C ALA A 6 16.62 26.52 -6.91
N TYR A 7 16.45 25.19 -7.04
CA TYR A 7 17.53 24.29 -7.48
C TYR A 7 17.93 24.48 -8.95
N LYS A 8 16.97 24.74 -9.85
CA LYS A 8 17.28 25.11 -11.24
C LYS A 8 18.05 26.42 -11.32
N GLY A 9 17.68 27.43 -10.52
CA GLY A 9 18.41 28.69 -10.43
C GLY A 9 19.85 28.55 -9.91
N LEU A 10 20.12 27.59 -9.02
CA LEU A 10 21.48 27.26 -8.56
C LEU A 10 22.32 26.61 -9.66
N SER A 11 21.74 25.74 -10.50
CA SER A 11 22.44 25.16 -11.67
C SER A 11 22.78 26.23 -12.72
N ASP A 12 21.93 27.26 -12.90
CA ASP A 12 22.22 28.37 -13.81
C ASP A 12 23.34 29.31 -13.32
N LEU A 13 23.53 29.44 -12.00
CA LEU A 13 24.65 30.16 -11.38
C LEU A 13 26.02 29.49 -11.63
N HIS A 14 26.05 28.23 -12.09
CA HIS A 14 27.28 27.50 -12.43
C HIS A 14 27.92 27.89 -13.77
N LYS A 15 27.38 28.87 -14.50
CA LYS A 15 27.98 29.44 -15.73
C LYS A 15 29.10 30.46 -15.46
N LEU A 16 29.76 30.39 -14.30
CA LEU A 16 30.93 31.20 -13.98
C LEU A 16 32.16 30.70 -14.77
N ASP A 17 32.96 31.63 -15.30
CA ASP A 17 34.16 31.32 -16.09
C ASP A 17 35.21 30.61 -15.22
N THR A 18 35.22 29.29 -15.28
CA THR A 18 36.15 28.40 -14.53
C THR A 18 37.46 28.15 -15.27
N SER A 19 37.70 28.81 -16.42
CA SER A 19 38.88 28.60 -17.26
C SER A 19 40.21 28.83 -16.54
N LYS A 20 40.21 29.54 -15.41
CA LYS A 20 41.40 29.83 -14.60
C LYS A 20 41.67 28.83 -13.47
N HIS A 21 40.74 27.93 -13.14
CA HIS A 21 40.87 27.01 -12.01
C HIS A 21 40.26 25.61 -12.31
N PRO A 22 41.05 24.65 -12.84
CA PRO A 22 40.54 23.35 -13.29
C PRO A 22 40.02 22.45 -12.15
N GLU A 23 40.53 22.60 -10.93
CA GLU A 23 40.05 21.84 -9.76
C GLU A 23 38.64 22.27 -9.32
N LEU A 24 38.30 23.56 -9.48
CA LEU A 24 36.94 24.07 -9.27
C LEU A 24 35.97 23.52 -10.32
N SER A 25 36.43 23.32 -11.56
CA SER A 25 35.60 22.75 -12.63
C SER A 25 35.18 21.29 -12.33
N GLN A 26 36.09 20.46 -11.80
CA GLN A 26 35.76 19.09 -11.41
C GLN A 26 34.81 19.02 -10.20
N HIS A 27 35.00 19.88 -9.21
CA HIS A 27 34.08 19.96 -8.07
C HIS A 27 32.70 20.48 -8.47
N MET A 28 32.63 21.47 -9.36
CA MET A 28 31.36 21.99 -9.89
C MET A 28 30.62 20.94 -10.73
N ALA A 29 31.31 20.13 -11.54
CA ALA A 29 30.70 19.05 -12.31
C ALA A 29 30.03 17.99 -11.41
N LYS A 30 30.68 17.60 -10.29
CA LYS A 30 30.10 16.66 -9.32
C LYS A 30 28.89 17.23 -8.58
N ILE A 31 28.93 18.53 -8.24
CA ILE A 31 27.78 19.22 -7.64
C ILE A 31 26.63 19.26 -8.65
N ASP A 32 26.90 19.55 -9.92
CA ASP A 32 25.89 19.65 -10.97
C ASP A 32 25.24 18.28 -11.27
N GLU A 33 26.00 17.19 -11.27
CA GLU A 33 25.47 15.81 -11.35
C GLU A 33 24.58 15.46 -10.15
N GLY A 34 25.03 15.75 -8.93
CA GLY A 34 24.24 15.53 -7.71
C GLY A 34 22.95 16.34 -7.71
N THR A 35 23.01 17.59 -8.18
CA THR A 35 21.85 18.49 -8.26
C THR A 35 20.86 18.02 -9.32
N LYS A 36 21.34 17.55 -10.48
CA LYS A 36 20.49 16.95 -11.52
C LYS A 36 19.75 15.70 -11.03
N GLY A 37 20.44 14.84 -10.27
CA GLY A 37 19.81 13.66 -9.64
C GLY A 37 18.68 14.02 -8.68
N VAL A 38 18.91 15.03 -7.81
CA VAL A 38 17.89 15.51 -6.86
C VAL A 38 16.71 16.18 -7.58
N VAL A 39 16.96 16.98 -8.61
CA VAL A 39 15.90 17.60 -9.41
C VAL A 39 15.06 16.55 -10.13
N SER A 40 15.69 15.54 -10.74
CA SER A 40 14.98 14.43 -11.40
C SER A 40 14.08 13.67 -10.43
N TYR A 41 14.57 13.37 -9.23
CA TYR A 41 13.78 12.70 -8.19
C TYR A 41 12.57 13.55 -7.77
N LEU A 42 12.77 14.84 -7.52
CA LEU A 42 11.68 15.75 -7.13
C LEU A 42 10.66 15.97 -8.25
N GLU A 43 11.08 15.93 -9.52
CA GLU A 43 10.18 15.99 -10.67
C GLU A 43 9.33 14.72 -10.80
N GLU A 44 9.90 13.54 -10.58
CA GLU A 44 9.13 12.28 -10.52
C GLU A 44 8.12 12.27 -9.36
N GLU A 45 8.51 12.77 -8.19
CA GLU A 45 7.65 12.84 -7.00
C GLU A 45 6.51 13.86 -7.18
N LEU A 46 6.81 15.00 -7.82
CA LEU A 46 5.80 16.00 -8.18
C LEU A 46 4.80 15.43 -9.20
N ALA A 47 5.28 14.73 -10.23
CA ALA A 47 4.43 14.09 -11.24
C ALA A 47 3.52 13.02 -10.63
N ALA A 48 4.03 12.22 -9.67
CA ALA A 48 3.22 11.25 -8.95
C ALA A 48 2.14 11.91 -8.07
N LEU A 49 2.44 13.06 -7.46
CA LEU A 49 1.48 13.84 -6.68
C LEU A 49 0.40 14.52 -7.54
N GLU A 50 0.76 14.99 -8.74
CA GLU A 50 -0.19 15.57 -9.70
C GLU A 50 -1.12 14.51 -10.27
N ASP A 51 -0.59 13.36 -10.71
CA ASP A 51 -1.38 12.20 -11.14
C ASP A 51 -2.32 11.71 -10.02
N PHE A 52 -1.87 11.74 -8.76
CA PHE A 52 -2.73 11.42 -7.62
C PHE A 52 -3.87 12.44 -7.42
N LYS A 53 -3.61 13.74 -7.58
CA LYS A 53 -4.63 14.79 -7.49
C LYS A 53 -5.67 14.66 -8.60
N ASP A 54 -5.24 14.46 -9.84
CA ASP A 54 -6.13 14.33 -11.01
C ASP A 54 -7.04 13.10 -10.86
N ARG A 55 -6.49 11.96 -10.44
CA ARG A 55 -7.29 10.76 -10.19
C ARG A 55 -8.28 10.94 -9.03
N ARG A 56 -7.90 11.69 -7.99
CA ARG A 56 -8.79 12.02 -6.87
C ARG A 56 -9.94 12.93 -7.32
N GLU A 57 -9.69 13.92 -8.18
CA GLU A 57 -10.76 14.75 -8.74
C GLU A 57 -11.68 13.96 -9.66
N GLN A 58 -11.14 13.11 -10.53
CA GLN A 58 -11.93 12.21 -11.36
C GLN A 58 -12.78 11.25 -10.52
N TYR A 59 -12.23 10.75 -9.41
CA TYR A 59 -12.95 9.93 -8.45
C TYR A 59 -14.12 10.69 -7.80
N LEU A 60 -13.89 11.91 -7.33
CA LEU A 60 -14.94 12.75 -6.75
C LEU A 60 -16.04 13.04 -7.80
N GLN A 61 -15.66 13.35 -9.03
CA GLN A 61 -16.62 13.56 -10.12
C GLN A 61 -17.44 12.29 -10.43
N ARG A 62 -16.80 11.11 -10.47
CA ARG A 62 -17.49 9.82 -10.68
C ARG A 62 -18.38 9.41 -9.51
N GLN A 63 -17.98 9.74 -8.28
CA GLN A 63 -18.80 9.56 -7.07
C GLN A 63 -20.04 10.46 -7.12
N HIS A 64 -19.88 11.74 -7.49
CA HIS A 64 -20.99 12.68 -7.65
C HIS A 64 -21.92 12.30 -8.82
N ALA A 65 -21.40 11.67 -9.88
CA ALA A 65 -22.18 11.15 -10.99
C ALA A 65 -22.92 9.83 -10.69
N GLY A 66 -22.80 9.28 -9.47
CA GLY A 66 -23.47 8.03 -9.08
C GLY A 66 -22.88 6.76 -9.72
N VAL A 67 -21.74 6.87 -10.41
CA VAL A 67 -21.05 5.74 -11.07
C VAL A 67 -20.26 4.89 -10.07
N ILE A 68 -19.91 5.46 -8.91
CA ILE A 68 -19.24 4.77 -7.80
C ILE A 68 -20.11 4.86 -6.55
N ASN A 69 -20.75 3.75 -6.17
CA ASN A 69 -21.50 3.67 -4.91
C ASN A 69 -20.63 3.08 -3.79
N ILE A 70 -19.82 3.94 -3.15
CA ILE A 70 -18.88 3.57 -2.07
C ILE A 70 -19.56 2.76 -0.95
N LYS A 71 -20.83 3.10 -0.63
CA LYS A 71 -21.59 2.38 0.41
C LYS A 71 -21.84 0.92 0.02
N ASP A 72 -22.08 0.65 -1.25
CA ASP A 72 -22.30 -0.71 -1.74
C ASP A 72 -21.00 -1.51 -1.78
N ASP A 73 -19.87 -0.87 -2.09
CA ASP A 73 -18.55 -1.50 -2.08
C ASP A 73 -18.14 -1.92 -0.68
N TYR A 74 -18.31 -1.04 0.32
CA TYR A 74 -17.96 -1.35 1.70
C TYR A 74 -18.90 -2.41 2.28
N LYS A 75 -20.19 -2.34 1.93
CA LYS A 75 -21.18 -3.35 2.31
C LYS A 75 -20.85 -4.70 1.68
N PHE A 76 -20.39 -4.72 0.43
CA PHE A 76 -19.92 -5.92 -0.24
C PHE A 76 -18.73 -6.54 0.49
N LEU A 77 -17.66 -5.76 0.76
CA LEU A 77 -16.46 -6.25 1.46
C LEU A 77 -16.81 -6.79 2.85
N SER A 78 -17.60 -6.05 3.64
CA SER A 78 -18.00 -6.51 4.97
C SER A 78 -18.92 -7.73 4.95
N ALA A 79 -19.81 -7.85 3.96
CA ALA A 79 -20.64 -9.04 3.79
C ALA A 79 -19.82 -10.26 3.36
N LEU A 80 -18.75 -10.04 2.60
CA LEU A 80 -17.83 -11.08 2.18
C LEU A 80 -16.97 -11.56 3.36
N ASP A 81 -16.45 -10.64 4.17
CA ASP A 81 -15.68 -10.91 5.38
C ASP A 81 -16.41 -11.86 6.32
N LYS A 82 -17.69 -11.58 6.62
CA LYS A 82 -18.54 -12.41 7.49
C LYS A 82 -18.71 -13.86 7.02
N LYS A 83 -18.46 -14.15 5.74
CA LYS A 83 -18.55 -15.51 5.18
C LYS A 83 -17.21 -16.25 5.25
N LEU A 84 -16.10 -15.52 5.35
CA LEU A 84 -14.74 -16.05 5.24
C LEU A 84 -14.00 -16.06 6.58
N HIS A 85 -14.35 -15.12 7.46
CA HIS A 85 -13.61 -14.81 8.66
C HIS A 85 -14.55 -14.63 9.86
N TYR A 86 -14.11 -15.11 11.02
CA TYR A 86 -14.81 -14.89 12.28
C TYR A 86 -13.82 -14.83 13.44
N TYR A 87 -14.26 -14.18 14.52
CA TYR A 87 -13.53 -14.15 15.78
C TYR A 87 -14.24 -15.06 16.77
N HIS A 88 -13.47 -15.86 17.50
CA HIS A 88 -13.97 -16.64 18.62
C HIS A 88 -13.14 -16.34 19.87
N GLU A 89 -13.75 -16.49 21.04
CA GLU A 89 -13.05 -16.34 22.31
C GLU A 89 -12.14 -17.55 22.52
N THR A 90 -10.90 -17.28 22.89
CA THR A 90 -9.91 -18.32 23.18
C THR A 90 -9.23 -18.02 24.51
N SER A 91 -8.77 -19.07 25.16
CA SER A 91 -7.87 -18.99 26.29
C SER A 91 -6.64 -19.82 26.00
N PHE A 92 -5.46 -19.25 26.28
CA PHE A 92 -4.22 -20.00 26.23
C PHE A 92 -3.44 -19.77 27.52
N THR A 93 -2.86 -20.84 28.04
CA THR A 93 -1.98 -20.80 29.21
C THR A 93 -0.59 -21.15 28.71
N PRO A 94 0.28 -20.16 28.47
CA PRO A 94 1.64 -20.48 28.04
C PRO A 94 2.35 -21.22 29.17
N ASN A 95 3.09 -22.28 28.82
CA ASN A 95 3.76 -23.19 29.77
C ASN A 95 4.65 -22.48 30.80
N ILE A 96 5.08 -21.24 30.54
CA ILE A 96 6.03 -20.48 31.37
C ILE A 96 5.33 -19.57 32.38
N SER A 97 4.10 -19.08 32.14
CA SER A 97 3.47 -18.06 33.00
C SER A 97 2.50 -18.62 34.05
N GLY A 98 2.04 -19.87 33.89
CA GLY A 98 1.01 -20.49 34.73
C GLY A 98 -0.36 -19.78 34.71
N SER A 99 -0.49 -18.65 33.99
CA SER A 99 -1.65 -17.79 33.99
C SER A 99 -2.37 -17.86 32.66
N THR A 100 -3.69 -18.11 32.70
CA THR A 100 -4.55 -18.15 31.53
C THR A 100 -4.76 -16.75 30.97
N ILE A 101 -4.40 -16.57 29.69
CA ILE A 101 -4.66 -15.34 28.96
C ILE A 101 -5.93 -15.55 28.13
N HIS A 102 -6.93 -14.70 28.37
CA HIS A 102 -8.17 -14.66 27.58
C HIS A 102 -8.01 -13.67 26.43
N GLY A 103 -8.42 -14.07 25.23
CA GLY A 103 -8.33 -13.22 24.05
C GLY A 103 -9.34 -13.62 22.99
N LYS A 104 -9.29 -12.91 21.86
CA LYS A 104 -10.03 -13.29 20.65
C LYS A 104 -9.04 -13.85 19.64
N ALA A 105 -9.29 -15.07 19.20
CA ALA A 105 -8.58 -15.66 18.07
C ALA A 105 -9.33 -15.37 16.78
N SER A 106 -8.57 -15.04 15.75
CA SER A 106 -9.02 -14.97 14.38
C SER A 106 -9.14 -16.39 13.82
N SER A 107 -10.19 -16.67 13.04
CA SER A 107 -10.34 -17.96 12.35
C SER A 107 -10.99 -17.79 10.99
N PHE A 108 -10.62 -18.68 10.08
CA PHE A 108 -11.14 -18.70 8.71
C PHE A 108 -12.09 -19.87 8.52
N THR A 109 -13.09 -19.67 7.67
CA THR A 109 -14.00 -20.73 7.23
C THR A 109 -13.37 -21.54 6.10
N SER A 110 -13.90 -22.72 5.82
CA SER A 110 -13.49 -23.54 4.67
C SER A 110 -13.99 -23.02 3.32
N ARG A 111 -14.77 -21.93 3.31
CA ARG A 111 -15.33 -21.34 2.10
C ARG A 111 -14.22 -20.66 1.29
N LYS A 112 -14.16 -20.98 0.00
CA LYS A 112 -13.33 -20.26 -0.97
C LYS A 112 -14.07 -19.05 -1.55
N LEU A 113 -13.31 -18.03 -1.90
CA LEU A 113 -13.72 -16.93 -2.75
C LEU A 113 -14.04 -17.46 -4.16
N THR A 114 -15.07 -16.91 -4.78
CA THR A 114 -15.26 -17.09 -6.23
C THR A 114 -14.32 -16.15 -6.99
N ALA A 115 -14.01 -16.47 -8.25
CA ALA A 115 -13.23 -15.59 -9.11
C ALA A 115 -13.89 -14.21 -9.27
N GLU A 116 -15.22 -14.16 -9.34
CA GLU A 116 -16.00 -12.92 -9.41
C GLU A 116 -15.90 -12.08 -8.12
N GLU A 117 -15.94 -12.72 -6.95
CA GLU A 117 -15.76 -12.03 -5.67
C GLU A 117 -14.34 -11.45 -5.53
N MET A 118 -13.34 -12.19 -6.00
CA MET A 118 -11.94 -11.74 -5.99
C MET A 118 -11.73 -10.57 -6.97
N GLU A 119 -12.20 -10.71 -8.21
CA GLU A 119 -12.13 -9.65 -9.24
C GLU A 119 -12.83 -8.38 -8.75
N ARG A 120 -14.05 -8.50 -8.21
CA ARG A 120 -14.77 -7.37 -7.62
C ARG A 120 -14.00 -6.74 -6.46
N THR A 121 -13.37 -7.55 -5.60
CA THR A 121 -12.54 -7.05 -4.50
C THR A 121 -11.37 -6.23 -5.02
N LEU A 122 -10.65 -6.72 -6.04
CA LEU A 122 -9.52 -6.00 -6.64
C LEU A 122 -9.96 -4.69 -7.29
N GLN A 123 -11.08 -4.69 -8.02
CA GLN A 123 -11.62 -3.47 -8.61
C GLN A 123 -12.03 -2.45 -7.55
N VAL A 124 -12.62 -2.90 -6.44
CA VAL A 124 -12.97 -2.03 -5.31
C VAL A 124 -11.70 -1.44 -4.67
N VAL A 125 -10.66 -2.26 -4.46
CA VAL A 125 -9.35 -1.77 -3.98
C VAL A 125 -8.76 -0.74 -4.93
N GLU A 126 -8.82 -0.99 -6.24
CA GLU A 126 -8.27 -0.10 -7.26
C GLU A 126 -9.02 1.24 -7.36
N LYS A 127 -10.34 1.22 -7.24
CA LYS A 127 -11.19 2.41 -7.39
C LYS A 127 -11.28 3.26 -6.12
N GLN A 128 -11.05 2.66 -4.94
CA GLN A 128 -11.29 3.29 -3.64
C GLN A 128 -9.99 3.56 -2.88
N ASN A 129 -10.02 4.37 -1.82
CA ASN A 129 -8.88 4.58 -0.90
C ASN A 129 -8.68 3.39 0.06
N LEU A 130 -8.53 2.20 -0.53
CA LEU A 130 -8.34 0.95 0.18
C LEU A 130 -6.96 0.39 -0.12
N ILE A 131 -6.45 -0.32 0.86
CA ILE A 131 -5.16 -1.01 0.83
C ILE A 131 -5.45 -2.51 0.82
N LEU A 132 -4.82 -3.24 -0.09
CA LEU A 132 -4.66 -4.68 0.02
C LEU A 132 -3.25 -4.95 0.52
N HIS A 133 -3.08 -5.68 1.61
CA HIS A 133 -1.74 -6.06 2.07
C HIS A 133 -1.73 -7.43 2.74
N PRO A 134 -0.60 -8.16 2.67
CA PRO A 134 -0.44 -9.40 3.40
C PRO A 134 -0.42 -9.15 4.91
N VAL A 135 -0.97 -10.09 5.67
CA VAL A 135 -0.95 -10.13 7.13
C VAL A 135 -0.64 -11.54 7.59
N ASP A 136 0.03 -11.63 8.73
CA ASP A 136 0.22 -12.89 9.42
C ASP A 136 -1.05 -13.25 10.17
N ALA A 137 -1.64 -14.40 9.83
CA ALA A 137 -2.72 -14.98 10.61
C ALA A 137 -2.19 -16.11 11.50
N ASN A 138 -2.90 -16.37 12.60
CA ASN A 138 -2.62 -17.46 13.53
C ASN A 138 -1.15 -17.50 13.98
N PHE A 139 -0.66 -16.44 14.63
CA PHE A 139 0.71 -16.39 15.16
C PHE A 139 1.84 -16.54 14.11
N GLY A 140 1.58 -16.19 12.84
CA GLY A 140 2.62 -16.19 11.79
C GLY A 140 2.77 -17.50 11.04
N PHE A 141 1.87 -18.47 11.24
CA PHE A 141 1.95 -19.76 10.56
C PHE A 141 1.28 -19.77 9.17
N HIS A 142 0.39 -18.81 8.87
CA HIS A 142 -0.32 -18.79 7.61
C HIS A 142 -0.43 -17.38 7.02
N PRO A 143 -0.08 -17.20 5.73
CA PRO A 143 -0.28 -15.95 5.04
C PRO A 143 -1.78 -15.70 4.83
N ALA A 144 -2.21 -14.51 5.18
CA ALA A 144 -3.55 -14.01 4.87
C ALA A 144 -3.43 -12.64 4.23
N PHE A 145 -4.54 -12.15 3.71
CA PHE A 145 -4.63 -10.84 3.09
C PHE A 145 -5.69 -10.03 3.81
N ARG A 146 -5.42 -8.72 3.93
CA ARG A 146 -6.33 -7.76 4.52
C ARG A 146 -6.62 -6.64 3.53
N VAL A 147 -7.90 -6.33 3.37
CA VAL A 147 -8.37 -5.09 2.76
C VAL A 147 -8.79 -4.11 3.86
N ALA A 148 -8.19 -2.93 3.89
CA ALA A 148 -8.44 -1.91 4.91
C ALA A 148 -8.49 -0.51 4.31
N GLU A 149 -9.17 0.41 4.98
CA GLU A 149 -9.16 1.82 4.58
C GLU A 149 -7.81 2.49 4.85
N ALA A 150 -7.29 3.24 3.87
CA ALA A 150 -6.11 4.08 4.04
C ALA A 150 -6.46 5.31 4.89
N LYS A 151 -6.19 5.24 6.19
CA LYS A 151 -6.40 6.34 7.15
C LYS A 151 -5.07 6.66 7.85
N LYS A 152 -4.79 7.94 8.09
CA LYS A 152 -3.54 8.46 8.69
C LYS A 152 -3.26 7.98 10.14
N ASN A 153 -4.08 7.08 10.66
CA ASN A 153 -3.94 6.50 11.99
C ASN A 153 -3.65 5.00 11.86
N LYS A 154 -2.68 4.50 12.65
CA LYS A 154 -2.27 3.08 12.69
C LYS A 154 -3.40 2.07 12.93
N LYS A 155 -4.59 2.53 13.30
CA LYS A 155 -5.82 1.73 13.41
C LYS A 155 -6.63 1.88 12.13
N THR A 156 -6.16 1.24 11.05
CA THR A 156 -6.95 1.10 9.83
C THR A 156 -8.02 0.03 10.05
N PRO A 157 -9.31 0.36 9.97
CA PRO A 157 -10.36 -0.64 10.13
C PRO A 157 -10.27 -1.65 9.00
N SER A 158 -10.21 -2.93 9.36
CA SER A 158 -10.27 -4.03 8.42
C SER A 158 -11.68 -4.13 7.85
N LEU A 159 -11.81 -4.22 6.52
CA LEU A 159 -13.07 -4.41 5.82
C LEU A 159 -13.26 -5.86 5.36
N LEU A 160 -12.15 -6.54 5.05
CA LEU A 160 -12.14 -7.92 4.58
C LEU A 160 -10.79 -8.56 4.95
N VAL A 161 -10.83 -9.76 5.53
CA VAL A 161 -9.67 -10.63 5.75
C VAL A 161 -9.95 -12.01 5.14
N PHE A 162 -8.98 -12.56 4.42
CA PHE A 162 -9.06 -13.93 3.88
C PHE A 162 -7.70 -14.61 3.87
N ASP A 163 -7.71 -15.92 4.11
CA ASP A 163 -6.53 -16.79 4.03
C ASP A 163 -6.15 -17.05 2.57
N GLU A 164 -4.87 -17.27 2.28
CA GLU A 164 -4.40 -17.74 0.98
C GLU A 164 -5.15 -19.01 0.51
N LYS A 165 -5.49 -19.92 1.43
CA LYS A 165 -6.25 -21.15 1.11
C LYS A 165 -7.68 -20.88 0.60
N GLN A 166 -8.20 -19.68 0.86
CA GLN A 166 -9.53 -19.26 0.42
C GLN A 166 -9.49 -18.60 -0.97
N LEU A 167 -8.32 -18.47 -1.60
CA LEU A 167 -8.22 -17.92 -2.95
C LEU A 167 -8.92 -18.82 -3.98
N PRO A 168 -9.54 -18.23 -5.02
CA PRO A 168 -10.05 -18.99 -6.16
C PRO A 168 -8.90 -19.63 -6.95
N GLU A 169 -9.22 -20.64 -7.75
CA GLU A 169 -8.25 -21.20 -8.68
C GLU A 169 -7.74 -20.13 -9.67
N GLY A 170 -6.44 -20.18 -9.99
CA GLY A 170 -5.77 -19.17 -10.82
C GLY A 170 -5.32 -17.91 -10.07
N TYR A 171 -5.74 -17.74 -8.81
CA TYR A 171 -5.18 -16.73 -7.92
C TYR A 171 -4.15 -17.37 -6.98
N SER A 172 -3.08 -16.64 -6.72
CA SER A 172 -2.01 -17.02 -5.82
C SER A 172 -1.45 -15.78 -5.12
N PHE A 173 -0.61 -15.98 -4.11
CA PHE A 173 0.16 -14.88 -3.52
C PHE A 173 0.93 -14.08 -4.59
N ASP A 174 1.53 -14.77 -5.57
CA ASP A 174 2.23 -14.12 -6.68
C ASP A 174 1.29 -13.24 -7.52
N ALA A 175 0.09 -13.72 -7.83
CA ALA A 175 -0.89 -12.93 -8.57
C ALA A 175 -1.29 -11.67 -7.80
N LEU A 176 -1.51 -11.79 -6.49
CA LEU A 176 -1.88 -10.67 -5.63
C LEU A 176 -0.70 -9.72 -5.35
N SER A 177 0.54 -10.18 -5.45
CA SER A 177 1.74 -9.35 -5.23
C SER A 177 1.82 -8.18 -6.18
N LYS A 178 1.36 -8.34 -7.42
CA LYS A 178 1.26 -7.26 -8.40
C LYS A 178 0.38 -6.11 -7.92
N VAL A 179 -0.63 -6.42 -7.09
CA VAL A 179 -1.55 -5.42 -6.52
C VAL A 179 -0.95 -4.82 -5.26
N PHE A 180 -0.53 -5.63 -4.30
CA PHE A 180 -0.07 -5.09 -3.01
C PHE A 180 1.32 -4.44 -3.06
N LEU A 181 2.16 -4.81 -4.03
CA LEU A 181 3.44 -4.13 -4.34
C LEU A 181 3.31 -3.01 -5.38
N SER A 182 2.09 -2.74 -5.88
CA SER A 182 1.90 -1.62 -6.80
C SER A 182 2.31 -0.30 -6.15
N LYS A 183 2.90 0.62 -6.93
CA LYS A 183 3.31 1.96 -6.45
C LYS A 183 2.18 2.66 -5.69
N ARG A 184 0.95 2.55 -6.19
CA ARG A 184 -0.25 3.13 -5.59
C ARG A 184 -0.54 2.53 -4.21
N ASN A 185 -0.55 1.21 -4.10
CA ASN A 185 -0.86 0.53 -2.84
C ASN A 185 0.23 0.79 -1.79
N LEU A 186 1.51 0.79 -2.19
CA LEU A 186 2.63 1.13 -1.32
C LEU A 186 2.55 2.57 -0.78
N ALA A 187 2.19 3.54 -1.63
CA ALA A 187 1.96 4.92 -1.20
C ALA A 187 0.80 5.01 -0.18
N MET A 188 -0.26 4.23 -0.36
CA MET A 188 -1.37 4.18 0.61
C MET A 188 -1.00 3.49 1.93
N ILE A 189 -0.21 2.42 1.88
CA ILE A 189 0.35 1.74 3.07
C ILE A 189 1.21 2.72 3.89
N GLU A 190 2.08 3.45 3.20
CA GLU A 190 2.93 4.47 3.81
C GLU A 190 2.10 5.61 4.41
N PHE A 191 1.11 6.12 3.67
CA PHE A 191 0.17 7.14 4.17
C PHE A 191 -0.58 6.66 5.43
N ALA A 192 -0.93 5.37 5.50
CA ALA A 192 -1.60 4.78 6.65
C ALA A 192 -0.66 4.50 7.84
N GLY A 193 0.66 4.67 7.67
CA GLY A 193 1.67 4.37 8.67
C GLY A 193 1.79 2.87 8.99
N LEU A 194 1.48 2.02 8.00
CA LEU A 194 1.65 0.56 8.08
C LEU A 194 3.07 0.17 7.63
N GLU A 195 3.57 -0.96 8.14
CA GLU A 195 4.84 -1.53 7.65
C GLU A 195 4.69 -1.91 6.18
N LYS A 196 5.68 -1.56 5.36
CA LYS A 196 5.69 -1.96 3.95
C LYS A 196 5.74 -3.48 3.87
N PRO A 197 4.98 -4.12 2.96
CA PRO A 197 5.11 -5.55 2.73
C PRO A 197 6.57 -5.83 2.39
N ARG A 198 7.14 -6.85 3.04
CA ARG A 198 8.46 -7.37 2.67
C ARG A 198 8.42 -7.97 1.27
N GLU A 199 9.58 -8.21 0.67
CA GLU A 199 9.66 -8.85 -0.65
C GLU A 199 9.05 -10.26 -0.61
N LYS A 200 8.60 -10.74 -1.78
CA LYS A 200 7.85 -12.00 -1.95
C LYS A 200 8.51 -13.21 -1.26
N ASP A 201 9.85 -13.24 -1.27
CA ASP A 201 10.64 -14.36 -0.76
C ASP A 201 10.59 -14.50 0.77
N TYR A 202 10.08 -13.50 1.49
CA TYR A 202 9.93 -13.54 2.95
C TYR A 202 8.70 -14.31 3.45
N TYR A 203 7.73 -14.59 2.59
CA TYR A 203 6.45 -15.23 2.99
C TYR A 203 6.42 -16.73 2.71
N TYR A 204 7.40 -17.25 1.97
CA TYR A 204 7.58 -18.67 1.72
C TYR A 204 8.71 -19.19 2.61
N TYR A 205 8.38 -19.65 3.81
CA TYR A 205 9.25 -20.44 4.68
C TYR A 205 8.91 -21.94 4.56
#